data_AF-A0A7X6WED6-F1
#
_entry.id   AF-A0A7X6WED6-F1
#
_cell.length_a   1.000
_cell.length_b   1.000
_cell.length_c   1.000
_cell.angle_alpha   90.00
_cell.angle_beta   90.00
_cell.angle_gamma   90.00
#
_symmetry.space_group_name_H-M   'P 1'
#
loop_
_entity.id
_entity.type
_entity.pdbx_description
1 polymer ?
#
loop_
_entity_poly.entity_id
_entity_poly.type
_entity_poly.pdbx_seq_one_letter_code
_entity_poly.pdbx_strand_id
1 'polypeptide(L)' 'MREVVIVSAVRTPIGSYGGVFKDVSAVQLGTIAAKEAL' A
#
# COMPACT_ATOMS: atom_id res chain seq x y z
N MET A 1 -4.16 -30.80 1.82
CA MET A 1 -4.59 -29.43 2.18
C MET A 1 -3.31 -28.63 2.44
N ARG A 2 -3.20 -27.38 1.95
CA ARG A 2 -2.02 -26.52 2.22
C ARG A 2 -2.47 -25.40 3.16
N GLU A 3 -1.74 -25.19 4.25
CA GLU A 3 -2.01 -24.07 5.15
C GLU A 3 -1.53 -22.76 4.49
N VAL A 4 -2.41 -21.76 4.48
CA VAL A 4 -2.13 -20.44 3.93
C VAL A 4 -2.21 -19.46 5.10
N VAL A 5 -1.13 -18.70 5.28
CA VAL A 5 -1.00 -17.73 6.37
C VAL A 5 -0.66 -16.35 5.81
N ILE A 6 -1.07 -15.30 6.50
CA ILE A 6 -0.69 -13.92 6.20
C ILE A 6 0.61 -13.63 6.97
N VAL A 7 1.70 -13.38 6.24
CA VAL A 7 3.03 -13.14 6.82
C VAL A 7 3.27 -11.65 7.11
N SER A 8 2.62 -10.76 6.34
CA SER A 8 2.74 -9.31 6.46
C SER A 8 1.44 -8.62 6.05
N ALA A 9 1.20 -7.43 6.61
CA ALA A 9 0.07 -6.57 6.25
C ALA A 9 0.42 -5.10 6.50
N VAL A 10 0.54 -4.31 5.43
CA VAL A 10 0.96 -2.90 5.47
C VAL A 10 0.07 -2.03 4.61
N ARG A 11 0.10 -0.72 4.84
CA ARG A 11 -0.62 0.28 4.04
C ARG A 11 0.11 1.61 4.02
N THR A 12 -0.14 2.40 2.98
CA THR A 12 0.14 3.84 3.02
C THR A 12 -0.89 4.56 3.91
N PRO A 13 -0.60 5.79 4.37
CA PRO A 13 -1.61 6.67 4.95
C PRO A 13 -2.73 6.98 3.94
N ILE A 14 -3.90 7.38 4.44
CA ILE A 14 -5.01 7.82 3.59
C ILE A 14 -4.94 9.34 3.50
N GLY A 15 -4.75 9.86 2.29
CA GLY A 15 -4.83 11.29 2.01
C GLY A 15 -6.26 11.73 1.73
N SER A 16 -6.62 12.94 2.15
CA SER A 16 -7.88 13.58 1.75
C SER A 16 -7.84 14.00 0.28
N TYR A 17 -9.02 14.16 -0.34
CA TYR A 17 -9.13 14.68 -1.71
C TYR A 17 -8.45 16.05 -1.83
N GLY A 18 -7.58 16.21 -2.83
CA GLY A 18 -6.76 17.42 -3.02
C GLY A 18 -5.66 17.65 -1.97
N GLY A 19 -5.41 16.66 -1.09
CA GLY A 19 -4.45 16.76 0.02
C GLY A 19 -3.05 16.27 -0.32
N VAL A 20 -2.39 15.67 0.68
CA VAL A 20 -0.96 15.32 0.70
C VAL A 20 -0.49 14.37 -0.42
N PHE A 21 -1.40 13.62 -1.04
CA PHE A 21 -1.09 12.68 -2.12
C PHE A 21 -1.67 13.08 -3.48
N LYS A 22 -2.16 14.33 -3.64
CA LYS A 22 -2.82 14.77 -4.88
C LYS A 22 -1.94 14.63 -6.13
N ASP A 23 -0.62 14.78 -5.97
CA ASP A 23 0.37 14.72 -7.06
C ASP A 23 1.08 13.35 -7.13
N VAL A 24 0.68 12.38 -6.30
CA VAL A 24 1.28 11.04 -6.25
C VAL A 24 0.38 10.06 -6.99
N SER A 25 0.94 9.33 -7.97
CA SER A 25 0.17 8.34 -8.73
C SER A 25 -0.25 7.15 -7.86
N ALA A 26 -1.39 6.55 -8.20
CA ALA A 26 -1.85 5.32 -7.55
C ALA A 26 -0.84 4.17 -7.68
N VAL A 27 -0.15 4.10 -8.83
CA VAL A 27 0.91 3.10 -9.08
C VAL A 27 2.06 3.27 -8.08
N GLN A 28 2.48 4.51 -7.80
CA GLN A 28 3.55 4.76 -6.83
C GLN A 28 3.13 4.39 -5.41
N LEU A 29 1.92 4.74 -4.98
CA LEU A 29 1.39 4.36 -3.66
C LEU A 29 1.31 2.83 -3.51
N GLY A 30 0.81 2.13 -4.54
CA GLY A 30 0.76 0.67 -4.57
C GLY A 30 2.14 0.02 -4.60
N THR A 31 3.10 0.62 -5.32
CA THR A 31 4.49 0.14 -5.36
C THR A 31 5.15 0.24 -3.99
N ILE A 32 4.92 1.33 -3.25
CA ILE A 32 5.43 1.47 -1.88
C ILE A 32 4.82 0.39 -0.99
N ALA A 33 3.50 0.25 -0.97
CA ALA A 33 2.83 -0.76 -0.14
C ALA A 33 3.27 -2.20 -0.47
N ALA A 34 3.45 -2.52 -1.76
CA ALA A 34 3.91 -3.84 -2.18
C ALA A 34 5.36 -4.11 -1.78
N LYS A 35 6.25 -3.12 -1.90
CA LYS A 35 7.66 -3.25 -1.49
C LYS A 35 7.80 -3.42 0.02
N GLU A 36 6.99 -2.72 0.82
CA GLU A 36 7.00 -2.85 2.29
C GLU A 36 6.39 -4.16 2.79
N ALA A 37 5.57 -4.83 1.96
CA ALA A 37 4.95 -6.11 2.31
C ALA A 37 5.85 -7.33 2.03
N LEU A 38 6.84 -7.18 1.14
CA LEU A 38 7.82 -8.21 0.78
C LEU A 38 8.96 -8.26 1.79
#